data_AF-A0A9P1H978-F1
#
_entry.id   AF-A0A9P1H978-F1
#
_cell.length_a   1.000
_cell.length_b   1.000
_cell.length_c   1.000
_cell.angle_alpha   90.00
_cell.angle_beta   90.00
_cell.angle_gamma   90.00
#
_symmetry.space_group_name_H-M   'P 1'
#
loop_
_entity.id
_entity.type
_entity.pdbx_description
1 polymer ?
#
loop_
_entity_poly.entity_id
_entity_poly.type
_entity_poly.pdbx_seq_one_letter_code
_entity_poly.pdbx_strand_id
1 'polypeptide(L)'
;MSVTAHTKTDQDLNISIKKATSPEETAPKRKHVRSCIVYTWDHRSSHAFWSGMKVQPILADEVQTFKALITVHKVLQEGHPNTLKEAMANRAWLDSLNRGVSGDGVRGYGQLIRDYVNYLLAKLSFHRQHPEFNGTFEYEEYLSLKAINDPNEGYETITDLMTLQDRIEQFQKLIFSHFRHVGNNECRISALVPLVQESYGIYKFITSMLRAMHSSTGDEEALEPLRERYGAQHYRLVKFYYECSNLRYLTSLISIPKLPQDPRIS
;
A
#
# COMPACT_ATOMS: atom_id res chain seq x y z
N MET A 1 4.12 29.24 -14.32
CA MET A 1 3.62 28.46 -15.48
C MET A 1 2.32 29.10 -15.96
N SER A 2 2.03 29.13 -17.26
CA SER A 2 0.82 29.76 -17.80
C SER A 2 -0.44 28.91 -17.57
N VAL A 3 -1.61 29.53 -17.45
CA VAL A 3 -2.92 28.86 -17.23
C VAL A 3 -3.22 27.81 -18.32
N THR A 4 -2.80 28.07 -19.56
CA THR A 4 -2.94 27.17 -20.70
C THR A 4 -2.07 25.91 -20.59
N ALA A 5 -0.90 26.01 -19.95
CA ALA A 5 -0.05 24.85 -19.69
C ALA A 5 -0.65 23.93 -18.62
N HIS A 6 -1.21 24.51 -17.55
CA HIS A 6 -1.91 23.75 -16.49
C HIS A 6 -3.13 22.99 -17.01
N THR A 7 -3.94 23.60 -17.88
CA THR A 7 -5.13 22.93 -18.45
C THR A 7 -4.76 21.75 -19.35
N LYS A 8 -3.63 21.83 -20.07
CA LYS A 8 -3.13 20.73 -20.89
C LYS A 8 -2.61 19.56 -20.05
N THR A 9 -1.84 19.84 -18.99
CA THR A 9 -1.31 18.80 -18.10
C THR A 9 -2.43 18.05 -17.37
N ASP A 10 -3.52 18.75 -16.99
CA ASP A 10 -4.71 18.14 -16.37
C ASP A 10 -5.47 17.24 -17.34
N GLN A 11 -5.56 17.60 -18.62
CA GLN A 11 -6.15 16.75 -19.65
C GLN A 11 -5.33 15.47 -19.85
N ASP A 12 -4.01 15.59 -19.93
CA ASP A 12 -3.09 14.45 -20.06
C ASP A 12 -3.12 13.52 -18.83
N LEU A 13 -3.29 14.09 -17.63
CA LEU A 13 -3.53 13.33 -16.41
C LEU A 13 -4.83 12.53 -16.50
N ASN A 14 -5.94 13.16 -16.91
CA ASN A 14 -7.22 12.47 -17.06
C ASN A 14 -7.17 11.31 -18.07
N ILE A 15 -6.44 11.48 -19.18
CA ILE A 15 -6.19 10.41 -20.15
C ILE A 15 -5.41 9.27 -19.48
N SER A 16 -4.40 9.59 -18.68
CA SER A 16 -3.60 8.60 -17.96
C SER A 16 -4.44 7.83 -16.94
N ILE A 17 -5.26 8.52 -16.16
CA ILE A 17 -6.18 7.87 -15.20
C ILE A 17 -7.12 6.91 -15.95
N LYS A 18 -7.79 7.36 -17.02
CA LYS A 18 -8.69 6.53 -17.83
C LYS A 18 -8.00 5.27 -18.38
N LYS A 19 -6.75 5.38 -18.82
CA LYS A 19 -5.98 4.25 -19.35
C LYS A 19 -5.46 3.31 -18.25
N ALA A 20 -5.19 3.82 -17.05
CA ALA A 20 -4.84 3.02 -15.88
C ALA A 20 -6.06 2.24 -15.34
N THR A 21 -7.26 2.81 -15.46
CA THR A 21 -8.54 2.22 -14.98
C THR A 21 -9.41 1.65 -16.11
N SER A 22 -8.80 1.16 -17.18
CA SER A 22 -9.54 0.50 -18.29
C SER A 22 -10.24 -0.80 -17.82
N PRO A 23 -11.33 -1.23 -18.48
CA PRO A 23 -12.05 -2.48 -18.14
C PRO A 23 -11.30 -3.76 -18.52
N GLU A 24 -10.16 -3.65 -19.21
CA GLU A 24 -9.28 -4.77 -19.56
C GLU A 24 -8.78 -5.45 -18.27
N GLU A 25 -9.03 -6.76 -18.10
CA GLU A 25 -8.60 -7.59 -16.94
C GLU A 25 -7.09 -7.90 -17.01
N THR A 26 -6.30 -6.84 -17.00
CA THR A 26 -4.82 -6.81 -16.93
C THR A 26 -4.40 -5.90 -15.80
N ALA A 27 -3.10 -5.85 -15.49
CA ALA A 27 -2.59 -4.85 -14.56
C ALA A 27 -2.88 -3.42 -15.07
N PRO A 28 -2.99 -2.42 -14.17
CA PRO A 28 -2.94 -1.02 -14.56
C PRO A 28 -1.69 -0.73 -15.40
N LYS A 29 -1.87 -0.11 -16.56
CA LYS A 29 -0.77 0.15 -17.50
C LYS A 29 0.32 1.01 -16.84
N ARG A 30 1.50 0.41 -16.62
CA ARG A 30 2.62 1.00 -15.83
C ARG A 30 2.95 2.44 -16.20
N LYS A 31 3.02 2.75 -17.51
CA LYS A 31 3.34 4.11 -17.98
C LYS A 31 2.33 5.15 -17.50
N HIS A 32 1.05 4.80 -17.45
CA HIS A 32 -0.02 5.72 -17.05
C HIS A 32 -0.11 5.88 -15.53
N VAL A 33 0.12 4.80 -14.77
CA VAL A 33 0.28 4.90 -13.32
C VAL A 33 1.48 5.78 -12.98
N ARG A 34 2.60 5.62 -13.69
CA ARG A 34 3.79 6.47 -13.52
C ARG A 34 3.50 7.92 -13.86
N SER A 35 2.74 8.21 -14.92
CA SER A 35 2.30 9.58 -15.23
C SER A 35 1.48 10.19 -14.09
N CYS A 36 0.58 9.45 -13.45
CA CYS A 36 -0.17 9.93 -12.29
C CYS A 36 0.76 10.28 -11.11
N ILE A 37 1.74 9.42 -10.82
CA ILE A 37 2.73 9.65 -9.77
C ILE A 37 3.57 10.89 -10.07
N VAL A 38 4.18 10.96 -11.26
CA VAL A 38 5.03 12.09 -11.69
C VAL A 38 4.27 13.40 -11.67
N TYR A 39 3.01 13.41 -12.09
CA TYR A 39 2.16 14.60 -12.02
C TYR A 39 2.12 15.18 -10.59
N THR A 40 1.99 14.35 -9.55
CA THR A 40 1.96 14.82 -8.16
C THR A 40 3.27 15.50 -7.73
N TRP A 41 4.41 15.06 -8.27
CA TRP A 41 5.72 15.66 -8.03
C TRP A 41 5.89 16.98 -8.75
N ASP A 42 5.52 17.03 -10.04
CA ASP A 42 5.63 18.23 -10.88
C ASP A 42 4.79 19.38 -10.33
N HIS A 43 3.60 19.07 -9.77
CA HIS A 43 2.65 20.07 -9.28
C HIS A 43 2.66 20.21 -7.75
N ARG A 44 3.41 19.35 -7.04
CA ARG A 44 3.44 19.25 -5.56
C ARG A 44 2.05 19.09 -4.91
N SER A 45 1.10 18.54 -5.66
CA SER A 45 -0.28 18.29 -5.24
C SER A 45 -0.88 17.11 -6.00
N SER A 46 -1.77 16.39 -5.32
CA SER A 46 -2.55 15.26 -5.82
C SER A 46 -4.04 15.62 -6.05
N HIS A 47 -4.46 16.87 -5.80
CA HIS A 47 -5.86 17.28 -5.95
C HIS A 47 -6.45 16.95 -7.33
N ALA A 48 -5.71 17.24 -8.42
CA ALA A 48 -6.16 16.93 -9.77
C ALA A 48 -6.30 15.42 -10.02
N PHE A 49 -5.43 14.60 -9.42
CA PHE A 49 -5.54 13.13 -9.48
C PHE A 49 -6.83 12.64 -8.82
N TRP A 50 -7.15 13.12 -7.61
CA TRP A 50 -8.38 12.75 -6.91
C TRP A 50 -9.64 13.20 -7.67
N SER A 51 -9.64 14.43 -8.18
CA SER A 51 -10.74 14.95 -9.00
C SER A 51 -10.91 14.13 -10.28
N GLY A 52 -9.82 13.82 -10.98
CA GLY A 52 -9.84 12.99 -12.19
C GLY A 52 -10.32 11.57 -11.94
N MET A 53 -10.00 10.98 -10.79
CA MET A 53 -10.46 9.65 -10.41
C MET A 53 -11.98 9.62 -10.14
N LYS A 54 -12.52 10.66 -9.49
CA LYS A 54 -13.96 10.77 -9.16
C LYS A 54 -14.87 10.89 -10.39
N VAL A 55 -14.37 11.44 -11.49
CA VAL A 55 -15.14 11.57 -12.73
C VAL A 55 -15.04 10.35 -13.65
N GLN A 56 -14.13 9.41 -13.36
CA GLN A 56 -14.08 8.15 -14.11
C GLN A 56 -15.24 7.23 -13.70
N PRO A 57 -15.87 6.50 -14.65
CA PRO A 57 -16.95 5.56 -14.35
C PRO A 57 -16.40 4.23 -13.78
N ILE A 58 -15.59 4.28 -12.72
CA ILE A 58 -14.89 3.10 -12.19
C ILE A 58 -15.83 2.08 -11.55
N LEU A 59 -16.99 2.51 -11.05
CA LEU A 59 -18.02 1.64 -10.46
C LEU A 59 -18.87 0.90 -11.49
N ALA A 60 -18.72 1.22 -12.79
CA ALA A 60 -19.43 0.50 -13.85
C ALA A 60 -18.94 -0.95 -14.00
N ASP A 61 -17.74 -1.25 -13.52
CA ASP A 61 -17.07 -2.53 -13.72
C ASP A 61 -16.11 -2.82 -12.55
N GLU A 62 -16.20 -4.03 -11.99
CA GLU A 62 -15.40 -4.44 -10.83
C GLU A 62 -13.88 -4.44 -11.10
N VAL A 63 -13.45 -4.75 -12.33
CA VAL A 63 -12.03 -4.70 -12.70
C VAL A 63 -11.55 -3.25 -12.74
N GLN A 64 -12.38 -2.33 -13.25
CA GLN A 64 -12.05 -0.90 -13.21
C GLN A 64 -11.93 -0.37 -11.78
N THR A 65 -12.85 -0.74 -10.89
CA THR A 65 -12.77 -0.37 -9.47
C THR A 65 -11.49 -0.92 -8.82
N PHE A 66 -11.18 -2.20 -9.04
CA PHE A 66 -9.97 -2.80 -8.48
C PHE A 66 -8.69 -2.15 -9.02
N LYS A 67 -8.62 -1.86 -10.32
CA LYS A 67 -7.48 -1.16 -10.94
C LYS A 67 -7.35 0.28 -10.46
N ALA A 68 -8.47 0.97 -10.18
CA ALA A 68 -8.46 2.28 -9.56
C ALA A 68 -7.83 2.22 -8.17
N LEU A 69 -8.17 1.21 -7.35
CA LEU A 69 -7.59 1.01 -6.02
C LEU A 69 -6.09 0.69 -6.08
N ILE A 70 -5.65 -0.14 -7.03
CA ILE A 70 -4.21 -0.37 -7.27
C ILE A 70 -3.51 0.94 -7.63
N THR A 71 -4.11 1.74 -8.52
CA THR A 71 -3.55 3.02 -8.96
C THR A 71 -3.45 4.01 -7.80
N VAL A 72 -4.51 4.11 -6.98
CA VAL A 72 -4.50 4.92 -5.75
C VAL A 72 -3.41 4.44 -4.80
N HIS A 73 -3.30 3.13 -4.55
CA HIS A 73 -2.27 2.60 -3.65
C HIS A 73 -0.86 3.02 -4.10
N LYS A 74 -0.56 2.90 -5.40
CA LYS A 74 0.73 3.30 -5.95
C LYS A 74 0.98 4.80 -5.88
N VAL A 75 -0.03 5.63 -6.11
CA VAL A 75 0.09 7.09 -5.95
C VAL A 75 0.29 7.48 -4.49
N LEU A 76 -0.35 6.80 -3.53
CA LEU A 76 -0.11 7.01 -2.09
C LEU A 76 1.31 6.59 -1.68
N GLN A 77 1.87 5.56 -2.31
CA GLN A 77 3.23 5.11 -2.04
C GLN A 77 4.27 6.06 -2.62
N GLU A 78 4.19 6.31 -3.94
CA GLU A 78 5.29 6.90 -4.72
C GLU A 78 5.07 8.38 -5.06
N GLY A 79 3.90 8.94 -4.76
CA GLY A 79 3.57 10.34 -5.03
C GLY A 79 4.29 11.33 -4.11
N HIS A 80 4.18 12.62 -4.44
CA HIS A 80 4.73 13.69 -3.60
C HIS A 80 4.20 13.58 -2.16
N PRO A 81 4.97 13.88 -1.09
CA PRO A 81 4.54 13.69 0.30
C PRO A 81 3.19 14.33 0.67
N ASN A 82 2.82 15.45 0.03
CA ASN A 82 1.50 16.08 0.21
C ASN A 82 0.34 15.16 -0.18
N THR A 83 0.57 14.16 -1.04
CA THR A 83 -0.44 13.20 -1.48
C THR A 83 -1.09 12.47 -0.31
N LEU A 84 -0.31 12.05 0.70
CA LEU A 84 -0.84 11.38 1.90
C LEU A 84 -1.73 12.33 2.72
N LYS A 85 -1.33 13.59 2.83
CA LYS A 85 -2.09 14.64 3.55
C LYS A 85 -3.41 14.93 2.84
N GLU A 86 -3.36 15.16 1.53
CA GLU A 86 -4.53 15.45 0.69
C GLU A 86 -5.47 14.24 0.54
N ALA A 87 -4.94 13.01 0.62
CA ALA A 87 -5.73 11.79 0.59
C ALA A 87 -6.73 11.69 1.76
N MET A 88 -6.46 12.35 2.89
CA MET A 88 -7.38 12.35 4.05
C MET A 88 -8.77 12.88 3.70
N ALA A 89 -8.83 13.92 2.85
CA ALA A 89 -10.10 14.48 2.36
C ALA A 89 -10.87 13.54 1.42
N ASN A 90 -10.24 12.45 0.96
CA ASN A 90 -10.80 11.50 0.01
C ASN A 90 -11.22 10.16 0.67
N ARG A 91 -11.08 10.02 1.99
CA ARG A 91 -11.49 8.82 2.74
C ARG A 91 -12.95 8.43 2.52
N ALA A 92 -13.86 9.41 2.56
CA ALA A 92 -15.29 9.16 2.33
C ALA A 92 -15.58 8.66 0.91
N TRP A 93 -14.80 9.11 -0.08
CA TRP A 93 -14.90 8.62 -1.45
C TRP A 93 -14.33 7.20 -1.59
N LEU A 94 -13.20 6.89 -0.94
CA LEU A 94 -12.68 5.52 -0.91
C LEU A 94 -13.68 4.57 -0.27
N ASP A 95 -14.26 4.96 0.86
CA ASP A 95 -15.28 4.18 1.57
C ASP A 95 -16.56 4.00 0.75
N SER A 96 -16.94 4.97 -0.10
CA SER A 96 -18.10 4.78 -0.98
C SER A 96 -17.88 3.71 -2.05
N LEU A 97 -16.63 3.40 -2.42
CA LEU A 97 -16.32 2.30 -3.35
C LEU A 97 -16.64 0.93 -2.74
N ASN A 98 -16.54 0.79 -1.41
CA ASN A 98 -16.93 -0.42 -0.68
C ASN A 98 -18.44 -0.71 -0.86
N ARG A 99 -19.27 0.33 -0.75
CA ARG A 99 -20.74 0.25 -0.92
C ARG A 99 -21.18 0.14 -2.37
N GLY A 100 -20.37 0.64 -3.31
CA GLY A 100 -20.68 0.62 -4.74
C GLY A 100 -20.64 -0.77 -5.38
N VAL A 101 -19.97 -1.73 -4.74
CA VAL A 101 -19.83 -3.09 -5.27
C VAL A 101 -20.88 -4.01 -4.65
N SER A 102 -21.79 -4.51 -5.48
CA SER A 102 -22.85 -5.44 -5.06
C SER A 102 -22.36 -6.88 -5.11
N GLY A 103 -22.41 -7.59 -3.97
CA GLY A 103 -21.98 -8.98 -3.87
C GLY A 103 -20.51 -9.19 -4.25
N ASP A 104 -20.16 -10.35 -4.77
CA ASP A 104 -18.78 -10.64 -5.20
C ASP A 104 -18.47 -10.20 -6.63
N GLY A 105 -19.46 -9.69 -7.37
CA GLY A 105 -19.32 -9.38 -8.79
C GLY A 105 -19.21 -10.64 -9.64
N VAL A 106 -19.34 -10.48 -10.96
CA VAL A 106 -19.34 -11.61 -11.91
C VAL A 106 -17.97 -12.29 -11.97
N ARG A 107 -16.90 -11.51 -11.78
CA ARG A 107 -15.52 -11.98 -11.81
C ARG A 107 -14.96 -12.21 -10.39
N GLY A 108 -15.73 -12.04 -9.32
CA GLY A 108 -15.24 -12.29 -7.97
C GLY A 108 -14.25 -11.22 -7.47
N TYR A 109 -14.35 -9.98 -7.93
CA TYR A 109 -13.53 -8.89 -7.38
C TYR A 109 -14.17 -8.18 -6.18
N GLY A 110 -15.44 -8.47 -5.87
CA GLY A 110 -16.18 -7.77 -4.83
C GLY A 110 -15.48 -7.82 -3.48
N GLN A 111 -15.17 -9.00 -2.95
CA GLN A 111 -14.46 -9.11 -1.68
C GLN A 111 -13.06 -8.49 -1.72
N LEU A 112 -12.34 -8.64 -2.85
CA LEU A 112 -11.02 -8.02 -3.04
C LEU A 112 -11.09 -6.50 -2.97
N ILE A 113 -12.11 -5.89 -3.57
CA ILE A 113 -12.33 -4.44 -3.55
C ILE A 113 -12.59 -3.95 -2.12
N ARG A 114 -13.48 -4.63 -1.39
CA ARG A 114 -13.83 -4.26 -0.01
C ARG A 114 -12.60 -4.31 0.90
N ASP A 115 -11.83 -5.39 0.85
CA ASP A 115 -10.62 -5.53 1.67
C ASP A 115 -9.53 -4.54 1.26
N TYR A 116 -9.40 -4.23 -0.03
CA TYR A 116 -8.45 -3.21 -0.48
C TYR A 116 -8.85 -1.81 0.03
N VAL A 117 -10.14 -1.44 -0.03
CA VAL A 117 -10.63 -0.18 0.55
C VAL A 117 -10.32 -0.13 2.04
N ASN A 118 -10.63 -1.20 2.78
CA ASN A 118 -10.34 -1.28 4.22
C ASN A 118 -8.85 -1.11 4.52
N TYR A 119 -7.98 -1.76 3.75
CA TYR A 119 -6.54 -1.61 3.89
C TYR A 119 -6.07 -0.17 3.59
N LEU A 120 -6.54 0.45 2.50
CA LEU A 120 -6.18 1.83 2.17
C LEU A 120 -6.65 2.83 3.24
N LEU A 121 -7.84 2.63 3.81
CA LEU A 121 -8.32 3.44 4.92
C LEU A 121 -7.48 3.25 6.19
N ALA A 122 -7.03 2.02 6.48
CA ALA A 122 -6.10 1.74 7.58
C ALA A 122 -4.75 2.41 7.35
N LYS A 123 -4.19 2.33 6.13
CA LYS A 123 -2.97 3.04 5.72
C LYS A 123 -3.11 4.55 5.95
N LEU A 124 -4.22 5.15 5.51
CA LEU A 124 -4.46 6.58 5.72
C LEU A 124 -4.62 6.93 7.21
N SER A 125 -5.22 6.06 8.04
CA SER A 125 -5.27 6.29 9.48
C SER A 125 -3.87 6.28 10.10
N PHE A 126 -3.03 5.29 9.75
CA PHE A 126 -1.64 5.22 10.18
C PHE A 126 -0.88 6.51 9.83
N HIS A 127 -0.93 6.93 8.56
CA HIS A 127 -0.24 8.14 8.09
C HIS A 127 -0.78 9.46 8.67
N ARG A 128 -1.98 9.44 9.26
CA ARG A 128 -2.51 10.60 10.01
C ARG A 128 -1.90 10.69 11.41
N GLN A 129 -1.67 9.54 12.04
CA GLN A 129 -1.07 9.43 13.36
C GLN A 129 0.46 9.61 13.31
N HIS A 130 1.09 9.06 12.26
CA HIS A 130 2.54 8.96 12.10
C HIS A 130 2.99 9.65 10.79
N PRO A 131 2.86 10.99 10.68
CA PRO A 131 3.13 11.75 9.44
C PRO A 131 4.62 11.79 9.04
N GLU A 132 5.52 11.33 9.89
CA GLU A 132 6.95 11.20 9.67
C GLU A 132 7.31 10.04 8.73
N PHE A 133 6.42 9.06 8.57
CA PHE A 133 6.61 7.98 7.59
C PHE A 133 6.22 8.45 6.19
N ASN A 134 7.03 8.09 5.20
CA ASN A 134 6.66 8.30 3.80
C ASN A 134 5.75 7.19 3.26
N GLY A 135 5.23 7.37 2.05
CA GLY A 135 4.24 6.46 1.46
C GLY A 135 4.73 5.03 1.23
N THR A 136 6.01 4.84 0.93
CA THR A 136 6.66 3.54 0.67
C THR A 136 7.22 2.87 1.91
N PHE A 137 7.20 3.52 3.08
CA PHE A 137 7.96 3.08 4.25
C PHE A 137 9.44 2.85 3.89
N GLU A 138 10.02 3.76 3.11
CA GLU A 138 11.46 3.75 2.89
C GLU A 138 12.17 4.06 4.20
N TYR A 139 13.09 3.17 4.55
CA TYR A 139 13.81 3.24 5.80
C TYR A 139 14.78 4.41 5.77
N GLU A 140 14.60 5.34 6.70
CA GLU A 140 15.59 6.36 7.03
C GLU A 140 16.05 6.14 8.48
N GLU A 141 17.35 5.93 8.66
CA GLU A 141 17.96 5.65 9.96
C GLU A 141 17.62 6.73 11.01
N TYR A 142 17.46 7.98 10.55
CA TYR A 142 17.06 9.12 11.38
C TYR A 142 15.66 8.99 12.01
N LEU A 143 14.70 8.37 11.30
CA LEU A 143 13.35 8.17 11.83
C LEU A 143 13.36 7.17 12.99
N SER A 144 14.20 6.13 12.90
CA SER A 144 14.37 5.15 13.98
C SER A 144 14.97 5.79 15.22
N LEU A 145 15.89 6.76 15.06
CA LEU A 145 16.51 7.48 16.18
C LEU A 145 15.55 8.42 16.91
N LYS A 146 14.63 9.07 16.17
CA LYS A 146 13.62 9.95 16.77
C LYS A 146 12.62 9.22 17.66
N ALA A 147 12.19 8.03 17.23
CA ALA A 147 11.22 7.21 17.97
C ALA A 147 11.78 6.57 19.26
N ILE A 148 13.08 6.73 19.55
CA ILE A 148 13.72 6.23 20.79
C ILE A 148 13.71 7.29 21.90
N ASN A 149 13.47 8.57 21.58
CA ASN A 149 13.46 9.62 22.60
C ASN A 149 12.37 9.40 23.66
N ASP A 150 11.25 8.79 23.28
CA ASP A 150 10.20 8.31 24.19
C ASP A 150 9.89 6.82 23.90
N PRO A 151 10.29 5.89 24.78
CA PRO A 151 9.99 4.48 24.63
C PRO A 151 8.49 4.16 24.54
N ASN A 152 7.60 4.96 25.12
CA ASN A 152 6.16 4.72 25.01
C ASN A 152 5.66 5.01 23.60
N GLU A 153 6.08 6.14 23.02
CA GLU A 153 5.78 6.48 21.62
C GLU A 153 6.35 5.41 20.68
N GLY A 154 7.59 4.98 20.90
CA GLY A 154 8.20 3.89 20.14
C GLY A 154 7.40 2.59 20.20
N TYR A 155 6.91 2.21 21.38
CA TYR A 155 6.07 1.02 21.57
C TYR A 155 4.74 1.13 20.79
N GLU A 156 4.07 2.28 20.87
CA GLU A 156 2.82 2.55 20.16
C GLU A 156 3.03 2.51 18.64
N THR A 157 4.06 3.20 18.12
CA THR A 157 4.38 3.20 16.70
C THR A 157 4.68 1.80 16.17
N ILE A 158 5.44 0.97 16.91
CA ILE A 158 5.68 -0.44 16.52
C ILE A 158 4.35 -1.21 16.49
N THR A 159 3.49 -1.01 17.48
CA THR A 159 2.18 -1.68 17.56
C THR A 159 1.29 -1.32 16.38
N ASP A 160 1.28 -0.05 15.97
CA ASP A 160 0.52 0.45 14.82
C ASP A 160 1.09 -0.06 13.49
N LEU A 161 2.42 -0.09 13.34
CA LEU A 161 3.11 -0.70 12.20
C LEU A 161 2.76 -2.20 12.07
N MET A 162 2.82 -2.95 13.17
CA MET A 162 2.43 -4.35 13.20
C MET A 162 0.95 -4.53 12.84
N THR A 163 0.08 -3.62 13.26
CA THR A 163 -1.34 -3.67 12.92
C THR A 163 -1.56 -3.46 11.42
N LEU A 164 -0.82 -2.53 10.79
CA LEU A 164 -0.87 -2.36 9.33
C LEU A 164 -0.29 -3.58 8.60
N GLN A 165 0.75 -4.21 9.14
CA GLN A 165 1.33 -5.46 8.61
C GLN A 165 0.31 -6.61 8.62
N ASP A 166 -0.48 -6.75 9.70
CA ASP A 166 -1.55 -7.75 9.77
C ASP A 166 -2.66 -7.50 8.74
N ARG A 167 -2.94 -6.24 8.39
CA ARG A 167 -3.88 -5.92 7.30
C ARG A 167 -3.35 -6.32 5.93
N ILE A 168 -2.04 -6.15 5.68
CA ILE A 168 -1.40 -6.64 4.46
C ILE A 168 -1.50 -8.16 4.39
N GLU A 169 -1.24 -8.84 5.50
CA GLU A 169 -1.34 -10.29 5.63
C GLU A 169 -2.76 -10.78 5.26
N GLN A 170 -3.78 -10.24 5.92
CA GLN A 170 -5.17 -10.60 5.64
C GLN A 170 -5.51 -10.40 4.16
N PHE A 171 -5.13 -9.26 3.59
CA PHE A 171 -5.47 -8.93 2.22
C PHE A 171 -4.71 -9.76 1.19
N GLN A 172 -3.42 -10.03 1.39
CA GLN A 172 -2.64 -10.84 0.45
C GLN A 172 -3.17 -12.28 0.39
N LYS A 173 -3.52 -12.89 1.54
CA LYS A 173 -4.15 -14.22 1.57
C LYS A 173 -5.45 -14.25 0.79
N LEU A 174 -6.25 -13.20 0.92
CA LEU A 174 -7.48 -13.05 0.17
C LEU A 174 -7.20 -12.97 -1.34
N ILE A 175 -6.18 -12.22 -1.77
CA ILE A 175 -5.80 -12.15 -3.19
C ILE A 175 -5.42 -13.55 -3.72
N PHE A 176 -4.58 -14.29 -2.99
CA PHE A 176 -4.20 -15.65 -3.39
C PHE A 176 -5.40 -16.61 -3.44
N SER A 177 -6.32 -16.54 -2.48
CA SER A 177 -7.52 -17.39 -2.47
C SER A 177 -8.48 -17.10 -3.63
N HIS A 178 -8.38 -15.92 -4.24
CA HIS A 178 -9.17 -15.52 -5.42
C HIS A 178 -8.46 -15.78 -6.75
N PHE A 179 -7.32 -16.46 -6.77
CA PHE A 179 -6.69 -16.87 -8.02
C PHE A 179 -7.54 -17.93 -8.71
N ARG A 180 -7.78 -17.71 -10.01
CA ARG A 180 -8.48 -18.69 -10.84
C ARG A 180 -7.51 -19.72 -11.37
N HIS A 181 -7.92 -20.99 -11.35
CA HIS A 181 -7.16 -22.07 -12.00
C HIS A 181 -7.05 -21.89 -13.52
N VAL A 182 -8.08 -21.29 -14.14
CA VAL A 182 -8.14 -21.01 -15.58
C VAL A 182 -8.40 -19.51 -15.78
N GLY A 183 -7.58 -18.88 -16.62
CA GLY A 183 -7.69 -17.45 -16.95
C GLY A 183 -6.52 -16.60 -16.48
N ASN A 184 -6.56 -15.30 -16.80
CA ASN A 184 -5.48 -14.38 -16.47
C ASN A 184 -5.63 -13.87 -15.02
N ASN A 185 -4.65 -14.16 -14.17
CA ASN A 185 -4.57 -13.61 -12.81
C ASN A 185 -3.77 -12.29 -12.75
N GLU A 186 -3.27 -11.76 -13.87
CA GLU A 186 -2.39 -10.59 -13.91
C GLU A 186 -2.93 -9.38 -13.13
N CYS A 187 -4.20 -9.06 -13.30
CA CYS A 187 -4.82 -7.94 -12.58
C CYS A 187 -4.78 -8.16 -11.05
N ARG A 188 -5.10 -9.37 -10.57
CA ARG A 188 -5.02 -9.75 -9.14
C ARG A 188 -3.58 -9.71 -8.63
N ILE A 189 -2.65 -10.31 -9.38
CA ILE A 189 -1.22 -10.35 -9.05
C ILE A 189 -0.64 -8.94 -8.97
N SER A 190 -1.11 -8.01 -9.81
CA SER A 190 -0.60 -6.63 -9.81
C SER A 190 -0.88 -5.86 -8.51
N ALA A 191 -1.89 -6.27 -7.73
CA ALA A 191 -2.14 -5.71 -6.39
C ALA A 191 -1.11 -6.19 -5.35
N LEU A 192 -0.44 -7.33 -5.58
CA LEU A 192 0.61 -7.82 -4.69
C LEU A 192 1.89 -6.98 -4.79
N VAL A 193 2.16 -6.34 -5.93
CA VAL A 193 3.35 -5.50 -6.14
C VAL A 193 3.51 -4.45 -5.02
N PRO A 194 2.55 -3.52 -4.83
CA PRO A 194 2.69 -2.52 -3.78
C PRO A 194 2.64 -3.12 -2.36
N LEU A 195 1.93 -4.24 -2.15
CA LEU A 195 1.87 -4.90 -0.84
C LEU A 195 3.21 -5.52 -0.43
N VAL A 196 3.95 -6.14 -1.36
CA VAL A 196 5.29 -6.68 -1.10
C VAL A 196 6.27 -5.56 -0.74
N GLN A 197 6.22 -4.45 -1.46
CA GLN A 197 7.09 -3.30 -1.19
C GLN A 197 6.82 -2.71 0.21
N GLU A 198 5.55 -2.51 0.53
CA GLU A 198 5.12 -1.91 1.79
C GLU A 198 5.39 -2.79 3.00
N SER A 199 5.05 -4.07 2.90
CA SER A 199 5.30 -5.03 3.98
C SER A 199 6.78 -5.17 4.31
N TYR A 200 7.67 -5.03 3.32
CA TYR A 200 9.10 -5.03 3.56
C TYR A 200 9.59 -3.74 4.23
N GLY A 201 9.07 -2.58 3.79
CA GLY A 201 9.36 -1.30 4.44
C GLY A 201 8.96 -1.31 5.92
N ILE A 202 7.72 -1.72 6.20
CA ILE A 202 7.18 -1.88 7.56
C ILE A 202 8.04 -2.86 8.38
N TYR A 203 8.39 -4.02 7.81
CA TYR A 203 9.23 -5.01 8.48
C TYR A 203 10.61 -4.44 8.89
N LYS A 204 11.24 -3.65 8.03
CA LYS A 204 12.53 -3.00 8.35
C LYS A 204 12.39 -2.00 9.49
N PHE A 205 11.33 -1.17 9.48
CA PHE A 205 11.06 -0.24 10.56
C PHE A 205 10.84 -0.95 11.89
N ILE A 206 9.94 -1.94 11.93
CA ILE A 206 9.70 -2.73 13.14
C ILE A 206 10.99 -3.36 13.65
N THR A 207 11.78 -3.98 12.77
CA THR A 207 13.06 -4.63 13.15
C THR A 207 14.03 -3.62 13.76
N SER A 208 14.18 -2.45 13.14
CA SER A 208 15.12 -1.42 13.62
C SER A 208 14.65 -0.79 14.93
N MET A 209 13.39 -0.36 15.01
CA MET A 209 12.82 0.25 16.20
C MET A 209 12.84 -0.70 17.39
N LEU A 210 12.50 -1.98 17.19
CA LEU A 210 12.50 -2.96 18.26
C LEU A 210 13.92 -3.23 18.80
N ARG A 211 14.94 -3.34 17.91
CA ARG A 211 16.35 -3.45 18.33
C ARG A 211 16.83 -2.22 19.10
N ALA A 212 16.40 -1.05 18.65
CA ALA A 212 16.75 0.21 19.28
C ALA A 212 16.12 0.35 20.68
N MET A 213 14.85 -0.02 20.82
CA MET A 213 14.17 -0.07 22.12
C MET A 213 14.85 -1.04 23.09
N HIS A 214 15.23 -2.23 22.62
CA HIS A 214 16.02 -3.18 23.41
C HIS A 214 17.33 -2.57 23.93
N SER A 215 18.03 -1.84 23.06
CA SER A 215 19.29 -1.18 23.42
C SER A 215 19.10 -0.01 24.39
N SER A 216 17.97 0.70 24.34
CA SER A 216 17.74 1.92 25.12
C SER A 216 17.08 1.69 26.47
N THR A 217 16.09 0.78 26.57
CA THR A 217 15.33 0.57 27.81
C THR A 217 15.95 -0.50 28.70
N GLY A 218 16.56 -1.53 28.11
CA GLY A 218 17.00 -2.73 28.84
C GLY A 218 15.85 -3.52 29.48
N ASP A 219 14.59 -3.15 29.23
CA ASP A 219 13.40 -3.76 29.83
C ASP A 219 12.90 -4.88 28.91
N GLU A 220 13.48 -6.07 29.10
CA GLU A 220 13.12 -7.23 28.29
C GLU A 220 11.68 -7.66 28.52
N GLU A 221 11.16 -7.61 29.74
CA GLU A 221 9.80 -8.05 30.06
C GLU A 221 8.74 -7.18 29.37
N ALA A 222 8.90 -5.86 29.39
CA ALA A 222 7.98 -4.94 28.74
C ALA A 222 7.92 -5.13 27.21
N LEU A 223 9.03 -5.53 26.58
CA LEU A 223 9.12 -5.72 25.13
C LEU A 223 8.74 -7.14 24.66
N GLU A 224 8.53 -8.10 25.57
CA GLU A 224 8.19 -9.49 25.22
C GLU A 224 6.96 -9.58 24.29
N PRO A 225 5.84 -8.87 24.54
CA PRO A 225 4.67 -8.95 23.65
C PRO A 225 4.97 -8.49 22.21
N LEU A 226 5.86 -7.50 22.05
CA LEU A 226 6.30 -7.05 20.72
C LEU A 226 7.22 -8.09 20.06
N ARG A 227 8.11 -8.75 20.82
CA ARG A 227 8.97 -9.82 20.30
C ARG A 227 8.16 -11.01 19.79
N GLU A 228 7.20 -11.48 20.59
CA GLU A 228 6.33 -12.60 20.20
C GLU A 228 5.57 -12.28 18.90
N ARG A 229 4.96 -11.09 18.83
CA ARG A 229 4.22 -10.65 17.64
C ARG A 229 5.13 -10.46 16.44
N TYR A 230 6.33 -9.90 16.62
CA TYR A 230 7.34 -9.79 15.57
C TYR A 230 7.72 -11.16 15.00
N GLY A 231 8.02 -12.13 15.87
CA GLY A 231 8.35 -13.50 15.45
C GLY A 231 7.22 -14.14 14.64
N ALA A 232 5.97 -14.00 15.10
CA ALA A 232 4.81 -14.49 14.36
C ALA A 232 4.65 -13.82 12.99
N GLN A 233 4.79 -12.50 12.90
CA GLN A 233 4.72 -11.77 11.63
C GLN A 233 5.86 -12.10 10.69
N HIS A 234 7.07 -12.31 11.21
CA HIS A 234 8.24 -12.71 10.43
C HIS A 234 7.95 -14.00 9.63
N TYR A 235 7.48 -15.05 10.28
CA TYR A 235 7.20 -16.33 9.58
C TYR A 235 6.05 -16.22 8.57
N ARG A 236 5.00 -15.43 8.87
CA ARG A 236 3.93 -15.14 7.91
C ARG A 236 4.48 -14.43 6.67
N LEU A 237 5.41 -13.50 6.87
CA LEU A 237 6.03 -12.73 5.80
C LEU A 237 6.99 -13.57 4.94
N VAL A 238 7.76 -14.46 5.57
CA VAL A 238 8.57 -15.48 4.86
C VAL A 238 7.67 -16.31 3.93
N LYS A 239 6.53 -16.80 4.43
CA LYS A 239 5.56 -17.55 3.61
C LYS A 239 4.99 -16.70 2.47
N PHE A 240 4.58 -15.47 2.76
CA PHE A 240 4.05 -14.56 1.75
C PHE A 240 5.06 -14.31 0.60
N TYR A 241 6.32 -14.04 0.93
CA TYR A 241 7.36 -13.84 -0.07
C TYR A 241 7.70 -15.11 -0.83
N TYR A 242 7.66 -16.27 -0.19
CA TYR A 242 7.79 -17.55 -0.87
C TYR A 242 6.67 -17.75 -1.90
N GLU A 243 5.40 -17.53 -1.53
CA GLU A 243 4.26 -17.62 -2.46
C GLU A 243 4.40 -16.62 -3.62
N CYS A 244 4.82 -15.39 -3.35
CA CYS A 244 5.11 -14.37 -4.36
C CYS A 244 6.24 -14.78 -5.33
N SER A 245 7.28 -15.46 -4.85
CA SER A 245 8.41 -15.88 -5.67
C SER A 245 8.05 -16.89 -6.76
N ASN A 246 6.93 -17.59 -6.60
CA ASN A 246 6.40 -18.53 -7.59
C ASN A 246 5.61 -17.83 -8.72
N LEU A 247 5.33 -16.53 -8.59
CA LEU A 247 4.53 -15.78 -9.56
C LEU A 247 5.42 -15.08 -10.59
N ARG A 248 5.63 -15.73 -11.75
CA ARG A 248 6.49 -15.21 -12.83
C ARG A 248 6.20 -13.76 -13.24
N TYR A 249 4.92 -13.38 -13.31
CA TYR A 249 4.55 -12.01 -13.62
C TYR A 249 5.04 -11.03 -12.54
N LEU A 250 4.83 -11.36 -11.26
CA LEU A 250 5.26 -10.52 -10.14
C LEU A 250 6.79 -10.37 -10.10
N THR A 251 7.53 -11.47 -10.25
CA THR A 251 9.01 -11.48 -10.23
C THR A 251 9.62 -10.74 -11.42
N SER A 252 8.88 -10.57 -12.52
CA SER A 252 9.32 -9.74 -13.66
C SER A 252 9.20 -8.23 -13.38
N LEU A 253 8.42 -7.83 -12.38
CA LEU A 253 8.13 -6.43 -12.05
C LEU A 253 8.96 -5.93 -10.88
N ILE A 254 9.18 -6.77 -9.87
CA ILE A 254 9.90 -6.44 -8.63
C ILE A 254 10.79 -7.60 -8.17
N SER A 255 11.86 -7.27 -7.45
CA SER A 255 12.60 -8.27 -6.69
C SER A 255 11.84 -8.60 -5.41
N ILE A 256 11.58 -9.89 -5.17
CA ILE A 256 10.97 -10.33 -3.91
C ILE A 256 12.03 -10.26 -2.79
N PRO A 257 11.74 -9.62 -1.64
CA PRO A 257 12.66 -9.60 -0.51
C PRO A 257 12.96 -11.01 0.00
N LYS A 258 14.20 -11.25 0.44
CA LYS A 258 14.62 -12.49 1.09
C LYS A 258 14.85 -12.21 2.57
N LEU A 259 14.00 -12.76 3.42
CA LEU A 259 14.16 -12.68 4.87
C LEU A 259 15.07 -13.81 5.36
N PRO A 260 15.75 -13.64 6.52
CA PRO A 260 16.46 -14.74 7.16
C PRO A 260 15.47 -15.86 7.56
N GLN A 261 15.99 -17.06 7.80
CA GLN A 261 15.18 -18.20 8.24
C GLN A 261 14.50 -17.95 9.59
N ASP A 262 15.25 -17.32 10.51
CA ASP A 262 14.79 -16.99 11.84
C ASP A 262 14.75 -15.47 12.04
N PRO A 263 13.78 -14.95 12.81
CA PRO A 263 13.73 -13.53 13.16
C PRO A 263 15.00 -13.12 13.92
N ARG A 264 15.64 -12.02 13.50
CA ARG A 264 16.85 -11.50 14.15
C ARG A 264 16.55 -10.18 14.85
N ILE A 265 16.29 -10.26 16.16
CA ILE A 265 16.36 -9.11 17.08
C ILE A 265 17.58 -9.38 17.96
N SER A 266 18.74 -8.99 17.45
CA SER A 266 20.03 -9.05 18.16
C SER A 266 20.85 -7.85 17.77
#